data_AF-A0A168M6M4-F1
#
_entry.id   AF-A0A168M6M4-F1
#
_cell.length_a   1.000
_cell.length_b   1.000
_cell.length_c   1.000
_cell.angle_alpha   90.00
_cell.angle_beta   90.00
_cell.angle_gamma   90.00
#
_symmetry.space_group_name_H-M   'P 1'
#
loop_
_entity.id
_entity.type
_entity.pdbx_description
1 polymer ?
#
loop_
_entity_poly.entity_id
_entity_poly.type
_entity_poly.pdbx_seq_one_letter_code
_entity_poly.pdbx_strand_id
1 'polypeptide(L)'
;MRSLAGFPTYGRFFYLACASLNPPTSLCKKLFPAIDEWHDRLAAKELSSGDPIKPTVAENLFVQVIMMFRKTFIQDSVFMMELHPYYPIWQHSIFSDPAYLSFKRQVQIIA
;
A
#
# COMPACT_ATOMS: atom_id res chain seq x y z
N MET A 1 13.83 -2.54 18.56
CA MET A 1 13.53 -2.27 17.14
C MET A 1 13.48 -0.79 16.74
N ARG A 2 13.13 0.17 17.62
CA ARG A 2 13.01 1.60 17.25
C ARG A 2 14.31 2.24 16.77
N SER A 3 15.37 2.10 17.55
CA SER A 3 16.71 2.54 17.16
C SER A 3 17.20 1.89 15.86
N LEU A 4 16.81 0.62 15.62
CA LEU A 4 17.13 -0.07 14.37
C LEU A 4 16.41 0.51 13.15
N ALA A 5 15.25 1.12 13.34
CA ALA A 5 14.52 1.82 12.29
C ALA A 5 14.86 3.33 12.22
N GLY A 6 15.94 3.77 12.89
CA GLY A 6 16.41 5.15 12.87
C GLY A 6 15.63 6.13 13.77
N PHE A 7 14.71 5.63 14.60
CA PHE A 7 13.92 6.49 15.50
C PHE A 7 14.60 6.68 16.87
N PRO A 8 14.44 7.85 17.53
CA PRO A 8 14.90 8.06 18.89
C PRO A 8 14.39 7.01 19.87
N THR A 9 15.22 6.61 20.83
CA THR A 9 14.86 5.62 21.87
C THR A 9 13.83 6.15 22.86
N TYR A 10 13.75 7.48 23.02
CA TYR A 10 12.82 8.18 23.91
C TYR A 10 12.05 9.26 23.13
N GLY A 11 10.72 9.18 23.15
CA GLY A 11 9.83 10.14 22.47
C GLY A 11 8.52 9.49 22.01
N ARG A 12 7.45 10.28 21.91
CA ARG A 12 6.12 9.86 21.40
C ARG A 12 5.97 10.01 19.88
N PHE A 13 7.03 10.39 19.17
CA PHE A 13 7.01 10.58 17.72
C PHE A 13 7.18 9.22 17.02
N PHE A 14 6.09 8.45 16.97
CA PHE A 14 6.03 7.12 16.34
C PHE A 14 5.74 7.17 14.84
N TYR A 15 5.80 8.34 14.22
CA TYR A 15 5.20 8.52 12.91
C TYR A 15 6.00 9.57 12.14
N LEU A 16 6.59 9.19 11.00
CA LEU A 16 6.46 10.07 9.84
C LEU A 16 4.96 10.28 9.70
N ALA A 17 4.48 11.53 9.72
CA ALA A 17 3.08 11.79 9.46
C ALA A 17 2.75 11.31 8.03
N CYS A 18 2.41 10.03 7.87
CA CYS A 18 1.76 9.59 6.65
C CYS A 18 0.52 10.47 6.51
N ALA A 19 0.26 10.96 5.30
CA ALA A 19 -0.79 11.94 5.04
C ALA A 19 -2.07 11.62 5.82
N SER A 20 -2.72 12.59 6.46
CA SER A 20 -3.94 12.35 7.25
C SER A 20 -5.10 11.74 6.45
N LEU A 21 -4.98 11.74 5.12
CA LEU A 21 -5.95 11.24 4.16
C LEU A 21 -5.62 9.82 3.70
N ASN A 22 -6.61 8.95 3.82
CA ASN A 22 -6.54 7.62 3.24
C ASN A 22 -6.86 7.69 1.73
N PRO A 23 -6.05 7.07 0.86
CA PRO A 23 -6.39 6.98 -0.56
C PRO A 23 -7.67 6.16 -0.76
N PRO A 24 -8.45 6.42 -1.83
CA PRO A 24 -9.64 5.64 -2.14
C PRO A 24 -9.33 4.14 -2.28
N THR A 25 -10.16 3.28 -1.68
CA THR A 25 -9.97 1.82 -1.75
C THR A 25 -9.96 1.32 -3.19
N SER A 26 -10.83 1.87 -4.05
CA SER A 26 -10.89 1.55 -5.48
C SER A 26 -9.59 1.86 -6.21
N LEU A 27 -8.89 2.92 -5.81
CA LEU A 27 -7.58 3.27 -6.34
C LEU A 27 -6.50 2.31 -5.83
N CYS A 28 -6.51 1.98 -4.54
CA CYS A 28 -5.57 1.02 -3.96
C CYS A 28 -5.65 -0.36 -4.62
N LYS A 29 -6.87 -0.83 -4.94
CA LYS A 29 -7.10 -2.11 -5.62
C LYS A 29 -6.53 -2.17 -7.04
N LYS A 30 -6.32 -1.02 -7.70
CA LYS A 30 -5.67 -0.96 -9.03
C LYS A 30 -4.18 -1.31 -8.96
N LEU A 31 -3.55 -1.18 -7.79
CA LEU A 31 -2.16 -1.58 -7.57
C LEU A 31 -2.12 -3.07 -7.19
N PHE A 32 -1.35 -3.90 -7.89
CA PHE A 32 -1.28 -5.36 -7.67
C PHE A 32 -2.64 -6.08 -7.69
N PRO A 33 -3.52 -5.88 -8.69
CA PRO A 33 -4.95 -6.25 -8.62
C PRO A 33 -5.23 -7.71 -8.22
N ALA A 34 -4.37 -8.64 -8.64
CA ALA A 34 -4.48 -10.07 -8.31
C ALA A 34 -4.55 -10.37 -6.80
N ILE A 35 -4.03 -9.48 -5.94
CA ILE A 35 -4.01 -9.71 -4.48
C ILE A 35 -5.43 -9.81 -3.90
N ASP A 36 -6.43 -9.15 -4.49
CA ASP A 36 -7.81 -9.29 -4.03
C ASP A 36 -8.33 -10.71 -4.30
N GLU A 37 -8.07 -11.25 -5.50
CA GLU A 37 -8.41 -12.62 -5.86
C GLU A 37 -7.68 -13.63 -4.94
N TRP A 38 -6.38 -13.43 -4.71
CA TRP A 38 -5.59 -14.29 -3.83
C TRP A 38 -6.10 -14.25 -2.39
N HIS A 39 -6.48 -13.07 -1.89
CA HIS A 39 -7.09 -12.92 -0.57
C HIS A 39 -8.38 -13.72 -0.46
N ASP A 40 -9.27 -13.63 -1.45
CA ASP A 40 -10.55 -14.33 -1.45
C ASP A 40 -10.36 -15.85 -1.55
N ARG A 41 -9.44 -16.33 -2.41
CA ARG A 41 -9.12 -17.77 -2.54
C ARG A 41 -8.54 -18.36 -1.26
N LEU A 42 -7.67 -17.62 -0.58
CA LEU A 42 -7.10 -18.02 0.71
C LEU A 42 -8.16 -18.05 1.81
N ALA A 43 -9.06 -17.06 1.84
CA ALA A 43 -10.17 -16.99 2.80
C ALA A 43 -11.18 -18.13 2.60
N ALA A 44 -11.49 -18.46 1.35
CA ALA A 44 -12.37 -19.57 0.99
C ALA A 44 -11.74 -20.95 1.21
N LYS A 45 -10.43 -21.02 1.54
CA LYS A 45 -9.63 -22.26 1.58
C LYS A 45 -9.74 -23.05 0.27
N GLU A 46 -9.99 -22.35 -0.83
CA GLU A 46 -10.22 -22.90 -2.17
C GLU A 46 -8.92 -23.24 -2.91
N LEU A 47 -7.76 -23.15 -2.23
CA LEU A 47 -6.52 -23.78 -2.68
C LEU A 47 -6.68 -25.31 -2.57
N SER A 48 -7.49 -25.83 -3.49
CA SER A 48 -7.59 -27.20 -3.93
C SER A 48 -8.17 -28.21 -2.94
N SER A 49 -9.29 -28.81 -3.35
CA SER A 49 -9.79 -30.07 -2.78
C SER A 49 -8.87 -31.27 -3.15
N GLY A 50 -7.82 -31.06 -3.97
CA GLY A 50 -6.87 -32.09 -4.41
C GLY A 50 -5.37 -31.78 -4.27
N ASP A 51 -4.94 -30.54 -3.95
CA ASP A 51 -3.54 -30.22 -3.67
C ASP A 51 -3.25 -30.41 -2.17
N PRO A 52 -2.13 -31.05 -1.82
CA PRO A 52 -1.76 -31.28 -0.42
C PRO A 52 -1.30 -30.00 0.30
N ILE A 53 -1.15 -28.87 -0.40
CA ILE A 53 -0.58 -27.65 0.16
C ILE A 53 -1.69 -26.82 0.81
N LYS A 54 -1.87 -27.01 2.12
CA LYS A 54 -2.66 -26.08 2.93
C LYS A 54 -2.05 -24.68 2.80
N PRO A 55 -2.86 -23.63 2.63
CA PRO A 55 -2.35 -22.26 2.64
C PRO A 55 -1.57 -22.01 3.94
N THR A 56 -0.30 -21.66 3.77
CA THR A 56 0.66 -21.45 4.84
C THR A 56 0.44 -20.08 5.48
N VAL A 57 0.81 -19.94 6.76
CA VAL A 57 0.72 -18.66 7.49
C VAL A 57 1.46 -17.54 6.74
N ALA A 58 2.56 -17.87 6.06
CA ALA A 58 3.34 -16.93 5.27
C ALA A 58 2.58 -16.36 4.08
N GLU A 59 1.83 -17.18 3.33
CA GLU A 59 1.04 -16.72 2.17
C GLU A 59 -0.05 -15.74 2.59
N ASN A 60 -0.78 -16.07 3.65
CA ASN A 60 -1.81 -15.19 4.22
C ASN A 60 -1.23 -13.83 4.66
N LEU A 61 -0.10 -13.87 5.38
CA LEU A 61 0.56 -12.65 5.85
C LEU A 61 1.15 -11.84 4.68
N PHE A 62 1.69 -12.49 3.65
CA PHE A 62 2.22 -11.81 2.48
C PHE A 62 1.11 -11.04 1.75
N VAL A 63 -0.04 -11.67 1.50
CA VAL A 63 -1.21 -11.01 0.90
C VAL A 63 -1.64 -9.79 1.74
N GLN A 64 -1.73 -9.93 3.06
CA GLN A 64 -2.06 -8.80 3.94
C GLN A 64 -1.03 -7.67 3.87
N VAL A 65 0.26 -7.99 3.84
CA VAL A 65 1.33 -7.00 3.72
C VAL A 65 1.22 -6.25 2.40
N ILE A 66 0.94 -6.92 1.28
CA ILE A 66 0.74 -6.23 0.00
C ILE A 66 -0.51 -5.33 0.05
N MET A 67 -1.61 -5.77 0.68
CA MET A 67 -2.80 -4.93 0.86
C MET A 67 -2.49 -3.65 1.65
N MET A 68 -1.71 -3.75 2.73
CA MET A 68 -1.24 -2.59 3.49
C MET A 68 -0.31 -1.71 2.66
N PHE A 69 0.63 -2.33 1.94
CA PHE A 69 1.60 -1.65 1.09
C PHE A 69 0.92 -0.84 0.00
N ARG A 70 -0.15 -1.34 -0.64
CA ARG A 70 -0.93 -0.58 -1.64
C ARG A 70 -1.37 0.77 -1.10
N LYS A 71 -1.86 0.78 0.14
CA LYS A 71 -2.37 2.00 0.77
C LYS A 71 -1.23 2.97 1.07
N THR A 72 -0.18 2.50 1.75
CA THR A 72 0.95 3.35 2.13
C THR A 72 1.70 3.88 0.91
N PHE A 73 1.84 3.05 -0.13
CA PHE A 73 2.49 3.44 -1.37
C PHE A 73 1.76 4.59 -2.08
N ILE A 74 0.43 4.51 -2.26
CA ILE A 74 -0.36 5.58 -2.89
C ILE A 74 -0.43 6.83 -2.01
N GLN A 75 -0.45 6.65 -0.70
CA GLN A 75 -0.48 7.75 0.25
C GLN A 75 0.82 8.56 0.20
N ASP A 76 1.97 7.88 0.23
CA ASP A 76 3.28 8.51 0.28
C ASP A 76 3.77 8.94 -1.12
N SER A 77 3.22 8.37 -2.20
CA SER A 77 3.63 8.71 -3.56
C SER A 77 3.46 10.18 -3.91
N VAL A 78 2.50 10.88 -3.29
CA VAL A 78 2.29 12.32 -3.50
C VAL A 78 3.56 13.10 -3.13
N PHE A 79 4.11 12.84 -1.95
CA PHE A 79 5.34 13.47 -1.47
C PHE A 79 6.58 12.93 -2.19
N MET A 80 6.63 11.63 -2.46
CA MET A 80 7.76 11.00 -3.15
C MET A 80 7.91 11.52 -4.59
N MET A 81 6.81 11.90 -5.25
CA MET A 81 6.85 12.56 -6.55
C MET A 81 7.45 13.97 -6.49
N GLU A 82 7.29 14.69 -5.38
CA GLU A 82 7.88 16.02 -5.19
C GLU A 82 9.39 15.92 -4.87
N LEU A 83 9.76 14.95 -4.04
CA LEU A 83 11.16 14.69 -3.67
C LEU A 83 11.98 14.08 -4.81
N HIS A 84 11.36 13.21 -5.62
CA HIS A 84 12.03 12.42 -6.66
C HIS A 84 11.25 12.41 -7.97
N PRO A 85 11.08 13.57 -8.65
CA PRO A 85 10.17 13.71 -9.80
C PRO A 85 10.57 12.87 -11.03
N TYR A 86 11.82 12.43 -11.11
CA TYR A 86 12.35 11.72 -12.27
C TYR A 86 12.32 10.19 -12.17
N TYR A 87 11.74 9.62 -11.11
CA TYR A 87 11.65 8.16 -11.01
C TYR A 87 10.68 7.58 -12.07
N PRO A 88 11.09 6.53 -12.81
CA PRO A 88 10.27 5.93 -13.87
C PRO A 88 8.92 5.41 -13.37
N ILE A 89 8.82 5.05 -12.09
CA ILE A 89 7.59 4.55 -11.49
C ILE A 89 6.42 5.53 -11.65
N TRP A 90 6.68 6.84 -11.68
CA TRP A 90 5.67 7.89 -11.83
C TRP A 90 5.00 7.93 -13.20
N GLN A 91 5.59 7.26 -14.21
CA GLN A 91 5.01 7.13 -15.54
C GLN A 91 3.90 6.07 -15.60
N HIS A 92 3.73 5.28 -14.53
CA HIS A 92 2.67 4.28 -14.47
C HIS A 92 1.28 4.94 -14.51
N SER A 93 0.36 4.36 -15.27
CA SER A 93 -0.97 4.93 -15.55
C SER A 93 -1.81 5.23 -14.31
N ILE A 94 -1.57 4.52 -13.20
CA ILE A 94 -2.21 4.77 -11.91
C ILE A 94 -2.03 6.21 -11.41
N PHE A 95 -0.90 6.85 -11.75
CA PHE A 95 -0.59 8.23 -11.36
C PHE A 95 -1.23 9.28 -12.26
N SER A 96 -1.79 8.86 -13.39
CA SER A 96 -2.65 9.68 -14.26
C SER A 96 -4.14 9.40 -14.04
N ASP A 97 -4.49 8.47 -13.15
CA ASP A 97 -5.87 8.10 -12.86
C ASP A 97 -6.63 9.30 -12.26
N PRO A 98 -7.86 9.60 -12.71
CA PRO A 98 -8.63 10.71 -12.16
C PRO A 98 -8.82 10.64 -10.64
N ALA A 99 -8.96 9.44 -10.07
CA ALA A 99 -9.08 9.26 -8.62
C ALA A 99 -7.77 9.59 -7.90
N TYR A 100 -6.62 9.26 -8.49
CA TYR A 100 -5.31 9.65 -7.96
C TYR A 100 -5.10 11.16 -8.04
N LEU A 101 -5.40 11.79 -9.18
CA LEU A 101 -5.25 13.23 -9.34
C LEU A 101 -6.14 14.01 -8.36
N SER A 102 -7.36 13.54 -8.12
CA SER A 102 -8.25 14.10 -7.09
C SER A 102 -7.68 13.95 -5.68
N PHE A 103 -7.19 12.74 -5.35
CA PHE A 103 -6.55 12.47 -4.05
C PHE A 103 -5.30 13.33 -3.83
N LYS A 104 -4.40 13.41 -4.82
CA LYS A 104 -3.19 14.24 -4.78
C LYS A 104 -3.52 15.70 -4.48
N ARG A 105 -4.55 16.25 -5.12
CA ARG A 105 -5.01 17.63 -4.87
C ARG A 105 -5.50 17.82 -3.44
N GLN A 106 -6.23 16.85 -2.88
CA GLN A 106 -6.70 16.92 -1.50
C GLN A 106 -5.56 16.92 -0.49
N VAL A 107 -4.54 16.08 -0.71
CA VAL A 107 -3.33 16.05 0.13
C VAL A 107 -2.63 17.41 0.10
N GLN A 108 -2.48 18.02 -1.07
CA GLN A 108 -1.84 19.33 -1.24
C GLN A 108 -2.66 20.51 -0.66
N ILE A 109 -3.95 20.34 -0.37
CA ILE A 109 -4.76 21.37 0.31
C ILE A 109 -4.55 21.33 1.83
N ILE A 110 -4.21 20.16 2.37
CA ILE A 110 -4.16 19.90 3.82
C ILE A 110 -2.72 19.89 4.36
N ALA A 111 -1.73 19.72 3.50
CA ALA A 111 -0.30 19.85 3.81
C ALA A 111 0.13 21.31 3.86
#